data_AF-A0A6N7ZPK2-F1
#
_entry.id   AF-A0A6N7ZPK2-F1
#
_cell.length_a   1.000
_cell.length_b   1.000
_cell.length_c   1.000
_cell.angle_alpha   90.00
_cell.angle_beta   90.00
_cell.angle_gamma   90.00
#
_symmetry.space_group_name_H-M   'P 1'
#
loop_
_entity.id
_entity.type
_entity.pdbx_description
1 polymer ?
#
loop_
_entity_poly.entity_id
_entity_poly.type
_entity_poly.pdbx_seq_one_letter_code
_entity_poly.pdbx_strand_id
1 'polypeptide(L)' 'MTSTLAERYNREATRLMPHMGSDLQVDPAINTASEIDEIVFRRSEYLGGMAAVLLALIARDD' A
#
# COMPACT_ATOMS: atom_id res chain seq x y z
N MET A 1 5.36 -0.97 26.10
CA MET A 1 4.10 -1.32 25.40
C MET A 1 4.48 -2.13 24.17
N THR A 2 3.87 -3.28 23.97
CA THR A 2 4.10 -4.12 22.78
C THR A 2 3.42 -3.43 21.59
N SER A 3 4.18 -3.14 20.52
CA SER A 3 3.61 -2.48 19.34
C SER A 3 2.62 -3.39 18.61
N THR A 4 1.57 -2.83 18.01
CA THR A 4 0.65 -3.60 17.16
C THR A 4 1.33 -4.07 15.87
N LEU A 5 0.71 -5.02 15.17
CA LEU A 5 1.15 -5.43 13.84
C LEU A 5 1.10 -4.26 12.85
N ALA A 6 0.06 -3.41 12.91
CA ALA A 6 -0.04 -2.22 12.07
C ALA A 6 1.09 -1.22 12.31
N GLU A 7 1.47 -0.96 13.56
CA GLU A 7 2.60 -0.06 13.88
C GLU A 7 3.92 -0.59 13.31
N ARG A 8 4.15 -1.92 13.41
CA ARG A 8 5.32 -2.56 12.80
C ARG A 8 5.27 -2.46 11.27
N TYR A 9 4.13 -2.74 10.67
CA TYR A 9 3.92 -2.64 9.24
C TYR A 9 4.17 -1.22 8.73
N ASN A 10 3.51 -0.20 9.32
CA ASN A 10 3.63 1.20 8.92
C ASN A 10 5.08 1.69 8.97
N ARG A 11 5.82 1.30 10.01
CA ARG A 11 7.25 1.63 10.13
C ARG A 11 8.07 1.00 9.02
N GLU A 12 7.91 -0.29 8.75
CA GLU A 12 8.68 -0.97 7.71
C GLU A 12 8.27 -0.50 6.30
N ALA A 13 6.98 -0.26 6.04
CA ALA A 13 6.49 0.29 4.79
C ALA A 13 7.12 1.67 4.51
N THR A 14 7.17 2.55 5.52
CA THR A 14 7.83 3.86 5.41
C THR A 14 9.34 3.72 5.17
N ARG A 15 10.00 2.74 5.81
CA ARG A 15 11.44 2.51 5.64
C ARG A 15 11.80 1.95 4.27
N LEU A 16 11.02 1.00 3.75
CA LEU A 16 11.30 0.30 2.50
C LEU A 16 10.81 1.09 1.27
N MET A 17 9.69 1.81 1.41
CA MET A 17 9.05 2.54 0.32
C MET A 17 8.76 3.98 0.76
N PRO A 18 9.78 4.81 1.03
CA PRO A 18 9.58 6.15 1.60
C PRO A 18 8.74 7.09 0.72
N HIS A 19 8.70 6.84 -0.60
CA HIS A 19 7.89 7.59 -1.57
C HIS A 19 6.41 7.16 -1.61
N MET A 20 6.06 6.01 -1.03
CA MET A 20 4.69 5.49 -0.92
C MET A 20 4.25 5.27 0.54
N GLY A 21 5.13 5.57 1.50
CA GLY A 21 4.94 5.23 2.91
C GLY A 21 3.63 5.76 3.47
N SER A 22 3.27 7.01 3.15
CA SER A 22 2.01 7.64 3.54
C SER A 22 0.78 6.99 2.91
N ASP A 23 0.87 6.58 1.64
CA ASP A 23 -0.25 5.98 0.91
C ASP A 23 -0.55 4.55 1.37
N LEU A 24 0.47 3.89 1.94
CA LEU A 24 0.38 2.52 2.44
C LEU A 24 0.02 2.45 3.93
N GLN A 25 -0.02 3.56 4.68
CA GLN A 25 -0.34 3.51 6.11
C GLN A 25 -1.72 2.93 6.41
N VAL A 26 -1.78 2.02 7.39
CA VAL A 26 -3.01 1.46 7.94
C VAL A 26 -3.25 1.98 9.37
N ASP A 27 -4.46 1.84 9.89
CA ASP A 27 -4.79 2.26 11.26
C ASP A 27 -3.89 1.53 12.28
N PRO A 28 -3.13 2.26 13.14
CA PRO A 28 -2.28 1.68 14.16
C PRO A 28 -2.99 0.74 15.14
N ALA A 29 -4.31 0.86 15.32
CA ALA A 29 -5.09 -0.02 16.18
C ALA A 29 -5.27 -1.45 15.60
N ILE A 30 -5.05 -1.64 14.30
CA ILE A 30 -5.19 -2.95 13.65
C ILE A 30 -4.08 -3.89 14.13
N ASN A 31 -4.49 -5.08 14.59
CA ASN A 31 -3.56 -6.08 15.09
C ASN A 31 -3.77 -7.47 14.47
N THR A 32 -4.42 -7.54 13.31
CA THR A 32 -4.59 -8.77 12.54
C THR A 32 -3.90 -8.64 11.19
N ALA A 33 -3.19 -9.69 10.76
CA ALA A 33 -2.48 -9.67 9.48
C ALA A 33 -3.45 -9.65 8.29
N SER A 34 -4.57 -10.38 8.40
CA SER A 34 -5.59 -10.45 7.33
C SER A 34 -6.21 -9.10 7.01
N GLU A 35 -6.49 -8.28 8.02
CA GLU A 35 -7.07 -6.94 7.81
C GLU A 35 -6.06 -5.98 7.18
N ILE A 36 -4.79 -6.04 7.58
CA ILE A 36 -3.70 -5.29 6.94
C ILE A 36 -3.57 -5.70 5.48
N ASP A 37 -3.55 -7.00 5.19
CA ASP A 37 -3.44 -7.56 3.84
C ASP A 37 -4.59 -7.09 2.94
N GLU A 38 -5.83 -7.18 3.41
CA GLU A 38 -7.01 -6.77 2.63
C GLU A 38 -6.99 -5.28 2.26
N ILE A 39 -6.58 -4.40 3.19
CA ILE A 39 -6.47 -2.96 2.94
C ILE A 39 -5.38 -2.70 1.88
N VAL A 40 -4.21 -3.30 2.06
CA VAL A 40 -3.05 -3.08 1.17
C VAL A 40 -3.30 -3.68 -0.21
N PHE A 41 -3.96 -4.84 -0.28
CA PHE A 41 -4.37 -5.49 -1.52
C PHE A 41 -5.29 -4.56 -2.34
N ARG A 42 -6.37 -4.05 -1.74
CA ARG A 42 -7.31 -3.15 -2.43
C ARG A 42 -6.64 -1.87 -2.96
N ARG A 43 -5.74 -1.28 -2.17
CA ARG A 43 -4.97 -0.09 -2.61
C ARG A 43 -4.02 -0.40 -3.76
N SER A 44 -3.35 -1.56 -3.68
CA SER A 44 -2.42 -2.01 -4.72
C SER A 44 -3.14 -2.37 -6.02
N GLU A 45 -4.35 -2.94 -5.93
CA GLU A 45 -5.20 -3.24 -7.08
C GLU A 45 -5.63 -1.96 -7.82
N TYR A 46 -6.06 -0.94 -7.07
CA TYR A 46 -6.40 0.36 -7.67
C TYR A 46 -5.20 1.01 -8.36
N LEU A 47 -4.05 1.05 -7.69
CA LEU A 47 -2.83 1.63 -8.25
C LEU A 47 -2.34 0.85 -9.47
N GLY A 48 -2.36 -0.48 -9.41
CA GLY A 48 -1.99 -1.36 -10.51
C GLY A 48 -2.91 -1.20 -11.73
N GLY A 49 -4.22 -1.09 -11.51
CA GLY A 49 -5.20 -0.82 -12.56
C GLY A 49 -4.96 0.53 -13.23
N MET A 50 -4.69 1.58 -12.46
CA MET A 50 -4.37 2.91 -13.00
C MET A 50 -3.06 2.92 -13.80
N ALA A 51 -2.01 2.23 -13.31
CA ALA A 51 -0.76 2.08 -14.03
C ALA A 51 -0.97 1.37 -15.39
N ALA A 52 -1.79 0.31 -15.42
CA ALA A 52 -2.12 -0.39 -16.66
C ALA A 52 -2.85 0.52 -17.67
N VAL A 53 -3.78 1.36 -17.21
CA VAL A 53 -4.46 2.34 -18.08
C VAL A 53 -3.48 3.37 -18.64
N LEU A 54 -2.61 3.94 -17.80
CA LEU A 54 -1.61 4.93 -18.24
C LEU A 54 -0.65 4.33 -19.27
N LEU A 55 -0.16 3.11 -19.05
CA LEU A 55 0.67 2.40 -20.02
C LEU A 55 -0.05 2.18 -21.35
N ALA A 56 -1.33 1.78 -21.30
CA ALA A 56 -2.13 1.61 -22.51
C ALA A 56 -2.37 2.93 -23.26
N LEU A 57 -2.48 4.06 -22.56
CA LEU A 57 -2.60 5.38 -23.20
C LEU A 57 -1.29 5.80 -23.86
N ILE A 58 -0.15 5.67 -23.16
CA ILE A 58 1.17 6.00 -23.72
C ILE A 58 1.45 5.15 -24.97
N ALA A 59 1.20 3.84 -24.91
CA ALA A 59 1.45 2.94 -26.03
C ALA A 59 0.54 3.18 -27.26
N ARG A 60 -0.52 3.97 -27.15
CA ARG A 60 -1.38 4.37 -28.28
C ARG A 60 -0.87 5.61 -29.00
N ASP A 61 -0.07 6.43 -28.32
CA ASP A 61 0.44 7.70 -28.83
C ASP A 61 1.87 7.59 -29.40
N ASP A 62 2.52 6.42 -29.26
CA ASP A 62 3.76 6.00 -29.96
C ASP A 62 3.46 5.35 -31.32
#